data_AF-V5SI31-F1
#
_entry.id   AF-V5SI31-F1
#
_cell.length_a   1.000
_cell.length_b   1.000
_cell.length_c   1.000
_cell.angle_alpha   90.00
_cell.angle_beta   90.00
_cell.angle_gamma   90.00
#
_symmetry.space_group_name_H-M   'P 1'
#
loop_
_entity.id
_entity.type
_entity.pdbx_description
1 polymer ?
#
loop_
_entity_poly.entity_id
_entity_poly.type
_entity_poly.pdbx_seq_one_letter_code
_entity_poly.pdbx_strand_id
1 'polypeptide(L)'
;MLCPPSALGDRWSRRFADPVTAFASGWMRIRGRIRQAGVELPLVISDHADWPELIATVTKTGADDVWVTHGRDDALVYELARRGRKARALSLVGFEDEGE
;
A
#
# COMPACT_ATOMS: atom_id res chain seq x y z
N MET A 1 -10.86 -17.20 12.01
CA MET A 1 -9.72 -17.94 11.40
C MET A 1 -8.72 -16.90 10.90
N LEU A 2 -7.42 -17.16 11.01
CA LEU A 2 -6.41 -16.43 10.26
C LEU A 2 -5.79 -17.39 9.25
N CYS A 3 -5.78 -17.01 7.98
CA CYS A 3 -5.27 -17.84 6.90
C CYS A 3 -4.71 -16.96 5.76
N PRO A 4 -3.86 -17.52 4.88
CA PRO A 4 -3.48 -16.85 3.65
C PRO A 4 -4.71 -16.54 2.77
N PRO A 5 -4.65 -15.52 1.89
CA PRO A 5 -5.78 -15.14 1.04
C PRO A 5 -6.35 -16.30 0.21
N SER A 6 -5.48 -17.20 -0.27
CA SER A 6 -5.87 -18.37 -1.07
C SER A 6 -6.74 -19.38 -0.31
N ALA A 7 -6.74 -19.36 1.02
CA ALA A 7 -7.48 -20.28 1.87
C ALA A 7 -8.85 -19.74 2.32
N LEU A 8 -9.19 -18.49 2.01
CA LEU A 8 -10.48 -17.90 2.41
C LEU A 8 -11.69 -18.62 1.79
N GLY A 9 -11.58 -19.11 0.57
CA GLY A 9 -12.68 -19.78 -0.17
C GLY A 9 -12.66 -21.31 -0.16
N ASP A 10 -11.75 -21.94 0.58
CA ASP A 10 -11.51 -23.37 0.53
C ASP A 10 -12.62 -24.22 1.21
N ARG A 11 -12.51 -25.55 1.19
CA ARG A 11 -13.50 -26.44 1.84
C ARG A 11 -13.43 -26.44 3.36
N TRP A 12 -12.28 -26.14 3.94
CA TRP A 12 -12.09 -26.04 5.38
C TRP A 12 -12.73 -24.77 5.95
N SER A 13 -12.67 -23.63 5.25
CA SER A 13 -13.29 -22.37 5.67
C SER A 13 -14.82 -22.44 5.75
N ARG A 14 -15.45 -23.28 4.91
CA ARG A 14 -16.92 -23.52 4.94
C ARG A 14 -17.43 -24.27 6.18
N ARG A 15 -16.54 -24.78 7.03
CA ARG A 15 -16.93 -25.47 8.27
C ARG A 15 -17.30 -24.51 9.39
N PHE A 16 -17.00 -23.21 9.24
CA PHE A 16 -17.36 -22.18 10.19
C PHE A 16 -18.79 -21.69 9.89
N ALA A 17 -19.62 -21.60 10.91
CA ALA A 17 -20.99 -21.09 10.78
C ALA A 17 -20.95 -19.55 10.74
N ASP A 18 -21.58 -18.97 9.72
CA ASP A 18 -21.75 -17.52 9.51
C ASP A 18 -20.46 -16.68 9.69
N PRO A 19 -19.37 -16.99 8.96
CA PRO A 19 -18.13 -16.24 9.09
C PRO A 19 -18.27 -14.85 8.45
N VAL A 20 -17.84 -13.81 9.14
CA VAL A 20 -17.64 -12.48 8.55
C VAL A 20 -16.28 -12.43 7.85
N THR A 21 -16.28 -12.21 6.54
CA THR A 21 -15.03 -12.11 5.78
C THR A 21 -14.35 -10.78 6.03
N ALA A 22 -13.18 -10.82 6.70
CA ALA A 22 -12.37 -9.63 6.98
C ALA A 22 -11.02 -9.71 6.26
N PHE A 23 -10.51 -8.57 5.83
CA PHE A 23 -9.17 -8.46 5.24
C PHE A 23 -8.48 -7.19 5.74
N ALA A 24 -7.19 -7.32 6.09
CA ALA A 24 -6.36 -6.22 6.58
C ALA A 24 -5.33 -5.84 5.54
N SER A 25 -5.48 -4.65 4.95
CA SER A 25 -4.55 -4.11 3.95
C SER A 25 -4.81 -2.61 3.75
N GLY A 26 -3.78 -1.84 3.38
CA GLY A 26 -3.94 -0.44 2.97
C GLY A 26 -4.92 -0.28 1.78
N TRP A 27 -5.00 -1.31 0.92
CA TRP A 27 -5.94 -1.37 -0.20
C TRP A 27 -7.41 -1.42 0.22
N MET A 28 -7.72 -1.77 1.48
CA MET A 28 -9.08 -1.77 2.03
C MET A 28 -9.69 -0.37 2.13
N ARG A 29 -8.91 0.68 1.84
CA ARG A 29 -9.41 2.04 1.62
C ARG A 29 -10.15 2.20 0.28
N ILE A 30 -9.88 1.35 -0.72
CA ILE A 30 -10.42 1.45 -2.07
C ILE A 30 -11.68 0.58 -2.21
N ARG A 31 -12.86 1.20 -2.33
CA ARG A 31 -14.14 0.50 -2.46
C ARG A 31 -14.18 -0.55 -3.58
N GLY A 32 -13.52 -0.28 -4.71
CA GLY A 32 -13.40 -1.22 -5.83
C GLY A 32 -12.67 -2.51 -5.43
N ARG A 33 -11.55 -2.39 -4.70
CA ARG A 33 -10.78 -3.54 -4.19
C ARG A 33 -11.58 -4.32 -3.16
N ILE A 34 -12.29 -3.64 -2.25
CA ILE A 34 -13.18 -4.28 -1.26
C ILE A 34 -14.24 -5.15 -1.97
N ARG A 35 -14.92 -4.59 -2.98
CA ARG A 35 -15.95 -5.29 -3.75
C ARG A 35 -15.39 -6.46 -4.55
N GLN A 36 -14.23 -6.29 -5.19
CA GLN A 36 -13.55 -7.36 -5.94
C GLN A 36 -13.13 -8.52 -5.03
N ALA A 37 -12.65 -8.21 -3.82
CA ALA A 37 -12.21 -9.21 -2.85
C ALA A 37 -13.36 -9.86 -2.07
N GLY A 38 -14.61 -9.38 -2.21
CA GLY A 38 -15.76 -9.91 -1.46
C GLY A 38 -15.63 -9.73 0.06
N VAL A 39 -14.89 -8.72 0.51
CA VAL A 39 -14.62 -8.48 1.92
C VAL A 39 -15.80 -7.72 2.55
N GLU A 40 -16.36 -8.27 3.62
CA GLU A 40 -17.47 -7.70 4.37
C GLU A 40 -16.98 -6.69 5.41
N LEU A 41 -15.86 -7.00 6.08
CA LEU A 41 -15.22 -6.12 7.06
C LEU A 41 -13.83 -5.68 6.56
N PRO A 42 -13.74 -4.54 5.85
CA PRO A 42 -12.47 -4.01 5.39
C PRO A 42 -11.70 -3.34 6.55
N LEU A 43 -10.50 -3.82 6.83
CA LEU A 43 -9.60 -3.24 7.84
C LEU A 43 -8.46 -2.49 7.12
N VAL A 44 -8.45 -1.16 7.24
CA VAL A 44 -7.43 -0.30 6.62
C VAL A 44 -6.20 -0.27 7.52
N ILE A 45 -5.32 -1.25 7.35
CA ILE A 45 -4.08 -1.41 8.11
C ILE A 45 -2.98 -1.79 7.14
N SER A 46 -1.86 -1.08 7.18
CA SER A 46 -0.63 -1.37 6.44
C SER A 46 0.60 -0.92 7.21
N ASP A 47 1.74 -1.41 6.80
CA ASP A 47 3.09 -1.00 7.22
C ASP A 47 3.64 0.19 6.41
N HIS A 48 2.93 0.64 5.38
CA HIS A 48 3.25 1.83 4.59
C HIS A 48 2.73 3.13 5.24
N ALA A 49 3.51 4.20 5.07
CA ALA A 49 3.12 5.56 5.46
C ALA A 49 2.11 6.15 4.48
N ASP A 50 1.08 6.83 5.01
CA ASP A 50 0.16 7.61 4.20
C ASP A 50 0.86 8.86 3.64
N TRP A 51 0.29 9.45 2.58
CA TRP A 51 0.89 10.62 1.90
C TRP A 51 1.33 11.76 2.83
N PRO A 52 0.52 12.22 3.81
CA PRO A 52 0.97 13.28 4.72
C PRO A 52 2.14 12.84 5.61
N GLU A 53 2.16 11.57 6.02
CA GLU A 53 3.20 10.98 6.86
C GLU A 53 4.51 10.83 6.09
N LEU A 54 4.43 10.44 4.82
CA LEU A 54 5.58 10.35 3.92
C LEU A 54 6.27 11.71 3.75
N ILE A 55 5.49 12.75 3.44
CA ILE A 55 5.99 14.12 3.30
C ILE A 55 6.56 14.65 4.62
N ALA A 56 5.86 14.40 5.74
CA ALA A 56 6.34 14.79 7.06
C ALA A 56 7.66 14.09 7.40
N THR A 57 7.78 12.81 7.08
CA THR A 57 9.00 12.01 7.32
C THR A 57 10.17 12.57 6.53
N VAL A 58 10.02 12.75 5.21
CA VAL A 58 11.06 13.36 4.36
C VAL A 58 11.46 14.75 4.86
N THR A 59 10.49 15.54 5.32
CA THR A 59 10.79 16.87 5.87
C THR A 59 11.60 16.78 7.17
N LYS A 60 11.26 15.83 8.05
CA LYS A 60 11.94 15.60 9.34
C LYS A 60 13.35 15.03 9.17
N THR A 61 13.63 14.27 8.12
CA THR A 61 14.98 13.73 7.90
C THR A 61 15.99 14.83 7.58
N GLY A 62 15.54 15.93 6.98
CA GLY A 62 16.43 17.00 6.54
C GLY A 62 17.35 16.60 5.39
N ALA A 63 17.07 15.51 4.69
CA ALA A 63 17.91 15.02 3.60
C ALA A 63 18.06 16.06 2.47
N ASP A 64 19.29 16.19 1.98
CA ASP A 64 19.62 17.09 0.86
C ASP A 64 19.15 16.54 -0.49
N ASP A 65 19.24 15.22 -0.68
CA ASP A 65 18.81 14.51 -1.87
C ASP A 65 17.89 13.34 -1.49
N VAL A 66 16.69 13.30 -2.08
CA VAL A 66 15.72 12.22 -1.88
C VAL A 66 15.62 11.38 -3.14
N TRP A 67 15.82 10.07 -3.00
CA TRP A 67 15.65 9.12 -4.09
C TRP A 67 14.38 8.31 -3.87
N VAL A 68 13.48 8.36 -4.85
CA VAL A 68 12.14 7.75 -4.76
C VAL A 68 12.13 6.46 -5.58
N THR A 69 11.60 5.39 -4.99
CA THR A 69 11.41 4.10 -5.66
C THR A 69 10.09 3.48 -5.19
N HIS A 70 9.58 2.52 -5.95
CA HIS A 70 8.29 1.84 -5.77
C HIS A 70 7.05 2.76 -5.81
N GLY A 71 6.08 2.39 -6.65
CA GLY A 71 4.82 3.13 -6.79
C GLY A 71 4.93 4.34 -7.73
N ARG A 72 4.09 5.36 -7.53
CA ARG A 72 4.07 6.57 -8.35
C ARG A 72 5.15 7.56 -7.90
N ASP A 73 6.37 7.31 -8.35
CA ASP A 73 7.55 8.12 -8.10
C ASP A 73 7.43 9.56 -8.60
N ASP A 74 6.84 9.75 -9.79
CA ASP A 74 6.59 11.04 -10.44
C ASP A 74 5.84 12.03 -9.54
N ALA A 75 4.78 11.57 -8.89
CA ALA A 75 3.94 12.37 -8.02
C ALA A 75 4.71 12.85 -6.78
N LEU A 76 5.48 11.96 -6.15
CA LEU A 76 6.25 12.31 -4.94
C LEU A 76 7.42 13.23 -5.28
N VAL A 77 8.13 12.96 -6.36
CA VAL A 77 9.21 13.84 -6.86
C VAL A 77 8.67 15.24 -7.13
N TYR A 78 7.52 15.35 -7.80
CA TYR A 78 6.88 16.63 -8.08
C TYR A 78 6.50 17.39 -6.80
N GLU A 79 5.89 16.73 -5.82
CA GLU A 79 5.50 17.37 -4.55
C GLU A 79 6.71 17.82 -3.74
N LEU A 80 7.77 17.01 -3.68
CA LEU A 80 9.01 17.37 -2.98
C LEU A 80 9.70 18.56 -3.65
N ALA A 81 9.72 18.60 -4.99
CA ALA A 81 10.24 19.73 -5.75
C ALA A 81 9.46 21.03 -5.46
N ARG A 82 8.12 20.97 -5.38
CA ARG A 82 7.28 22.12 -4.98
C ARG A 82 7.58 22.64 -3.58
N ARG A 83 8.11 21.79 -2.70
CA ARG A 83 8.53 22.12 -1.33
C ARG A 83 10.00 22.55 -1.26
N GLY A 84 10.67 22.72 -2.39
CA GLY A 84 12.08 23.13 -2.45
C GLY A 84 13.07 22.02 -2.06
N ARG A 85 12.65 20.76 -2.06
CA ARG A 85 13.52 19.60 -1.79
C ARG A 85 13.99 19.00 -3.12
N LYS A 86 15.25 18.58 -3.19
CA LYS A 86 15.75 17.84 -4.35
C LYS A 86 15.25 16.39 -4.26
N ALA A 87 14.54 15.95 -5.28
CA ALA A 87 14.04 14.58 -5.38
C ALA A 87 14.22 14.04 -6.80
N ARG A 88 14.49 12.74 -6.93
CA ARG A 88 14.59 12.04 -8.21
C ARG A 88 14.12 10.60 -8.10
N ALA A 89 13.55 10.09 -9.18
CA ALA A 89 13.25 8.67 -9.31
C ALA A 89 14.57 7.87 -9.30
N LEU A 90 14.58 6.78 -8.56
CA LEU A 90 15.65 5.80 -8.55
C LEU A 90 15.29 4.71 -9.58
N SER A 91 15.90 4.81 -10.76
CA SER A 91 15.81 3.76 -11.76
C SER A 91 16.76 2.61 -11.39
N LEU A 92 16.21 1.55 -10.81
CA LEU A 92 16.96 0.32 -10.53
C LEU A 92 16.92 -0.57 -11.77
N VAL A 93 18.05 -0.67 -12.49
CA VAL A 93 18.19 -1.58 -13.63
C VAL A 93 18.00 -3.02 -13.14
N GLY A 94 16.92 -3.69 -13.59
CA GLY A 94 16.62 -5.09 -13.27
C GLY A 94 15.50 -5.33 -12.25
N PHE A 95 14.95 -4.28 -11.64
CA PHE A 95 13.68 -4.36 -10.90
C PHE A 95 12.59 -3.74 -11.79
N GLU A 96 11.99 -4.55 -12.65
CA GLU A 96 10.67 -4.20 -13.18
C GLU A 96 9.71 -4.23 -11.99
N ASP A 97 8.93 -3.15 -11.80
CA ASP A 97 7.83 -3.13 -10.83
C ASP A 97 7.02 -4.40 -11.04
N GLU A 98 7.10 -5.34 -10.10
CA GLU A 98 6.22 -6.50 -10.06
C GLU A 98 4.81 -5.94 -9.89
N GLY A 99 4.13 -5.77 -11.03
CA GLY A 99 2.80 -5.20 -11.10
C GLY A 99 1.83 -6.05 -10.30
N GLU A 100 1.39 -5.51 -9.17
CA GLU A 100 0.18 -5.93 -8.44
C GLU A 100 -1.12 -5.45 -9.12
#